data_AF-A0AAE3APE3-F1
#
_entry.id   AF-A0AAE3APE3-F1
#
_cell.length_a   1.000
_cell.length_b   1.000
_cell.length_c   1.000
_cell.angle_alpha   90.00
_cell.angle_beta   90.00
_cell.angle_gamma   90.00
#
_symmetry.space_group_name_H-M   'P 1'
#
loop_
_entity.id
_entity.type
_entity.pdbx_description
1 polymer ?
#
loop_
_entity_poly.entity_id
_entity_poly.type
_entity_poly.pdbx_seq_one_letter_code
_entity_poly.pdbx_strand_id
1 'polypeptide(L)'
;MSLLLCRQEHVTHPYYAEELGLRLSSTQELAYVIYHYPLLVLDGFVRESLLDFMREELGQGFLALKIDQWMKSGENPDEILPMILQESDYYTAQEVAHYRQQMTDLRGKHPAEYRRMKADELFSMRQYGRAVKIYQELLELPADEVVNESFRSRVGNNIGSCYARMFRYDKAFEAYKRAYSADGNPEILRKIYYLTRLDPDLRLGERFKALATPELKNGWEREMESARKRAENSVQVRQLDTLFAQEQAQREKGEMKLIKRWKQEYRTMA
;
A
#
# COMPACT_ATOMS: atom_id res chain seq x y z
N MET A 1 5.76 1.20 -33.62
CA MET A 1 5.11 2.21 -32.76
C MET A 1 3.66 2.29 -33.17
N SER A 2 2.76 1.74 -32.37
CA SER A 2 1.32 1.96 -32.51
C SER A 2 0.93 3.21 -31.71
N LEU A 3 -0.02 3.98 -32.23
CA LEU A 3 -0.66 5.08 -31.51
C LEU A 3 -1.89 4.51 -30.79
N LEU A 4 -2.02 4.78 -29.49
CA LEU A 4 -3.24 4.51 -28.73
C LEU A 4 -4.11 5.77 -28.76
N LEU A 5 -5.27 5.70 -29.42
CA LEU A 5 -6.23 6.79 -29.41
C LEU A 5 -6.99 6.77 -28.09
N CYS A 6 -6.72 7.76 -27.23
CA CYS A 6 -7.52 7.95 -26.02
C CYS A 6 -8.91 8.45 -26.42
N ARG A 7 -9.95 7.84 -25.86
CA ARG A 7 -11.31 8.37 -25.96
C ARG A 7 -11.37 9.71 -25.21
N GLN A 8 -12.17 10.63 -25.72
CA GLN A 8 -12.50 11.87 -25.02
C GLN A 8 -13.86 11.68 -24.36
N GLU A 9 -13.87 11.14 -23.14
CA GLU A 9 -15.06 11.10 -22.31
C GLU A 9 -15.26 12.46 -21.61
N HIS A 10 -16.48 12.98 -21.64
CA HIS A 10 -16.86 14.21 -20.93
C HIS A 10 -17.34 13.87 -19.52
N VAL A 11 -16.42 13.39 -18.67
CA VAL A 11 -16.75 13.03 -17.28
C VAL A 11 -16.93 14.28 -16.42
N THR A 12 -18.09 14.36 -15.76
CA THR A 12 -18.46 15.39 -14.79
C THR A 12 -18.49 14.87 -13.36
N HIS A 13 -18.76 13.57 -13.18
CA HIS A 13 -18.75 12.89 -11.88
C HIS A 13 -17.75 11.72 -11.88
N PRO A 14 -16.47 11.97 -11.54
CA PRO A 14 -15.46 10.92 -11.50
C PRO A 14 -15.80 9.81 -10.49
N TYR A 15 -15.54 8.55 -10.86
CA TYR A 15 -15.69 7.41 -9.97
C TYR A 15 -14.61 7.40 -8.90
N TYR A 16 -15.01 7.31 -7.64
CA TYR A 16 -14.06 7.21 -6.53
C TYR A 16 -13.74 5.74 -6.22
N ALA A 17 -12.56 5.29 -6.65
CA ALA A 17 -11.99 4.00 -6.31
C ALA A 17 -11.42 4.05 -4.88
N GLU A 18 -12.28 3.77 -3.90
CA GLU A 18 -11.98 3.85 -2.46
C GLU A 18 -10.73 3.06 -2.08
N GLU A 19 -10.53 1.92 -2.72
CA GLU A 19 -9.41 1.02 -2.49
C GLU A 19 -8.06 1.66 -2.85
N LEU A 20 -8.05 2.57 -3.82
CA LEU A 20 -6.84 3.27 -4.25
C LEU A 20 -6.78 4.72 -3.75
N GLY A 21 -7.90 5.27 -3.27
CA GLY A 21 -8.02 6.69 -2.95
C GLY A 21 -7.95 7.58 -4.19
N LEU A 22 -8.36 7.07 -5.35
CA LEU A 22 -8.26 7.73 -6.64
C LEU A 22 -9.63 8.06 -7.22
N ARG A 23 -9.70 9.14 -7.99
CA ARG A 23 -10.86 9.50 -8.80
C ARG A 23 -10.55 9.17 -10.26
N LEU A 24 -11.39 8.35 -10.87
CA LEU A 24 -11.25 7.89 -12.25
C LEU A 24 -12.20 8.69 -13.13
N SER A 25 -11.68 9.22 -14.22
CA SER A 25 -12.35 10.15 -15.12
C SER A 25 -12.29 9.70 -16.58
N SER A 26 -11.79 8.49 -16.86
CA SER A 26 -11.80 7.92 -18.21
C SER A 26 -11.78 6.39 -18.19
N THR A 27 -12.10 5.80 -19.36
CA THR A 27 -11.99 4.35 -19.55
C THR A 27 -10.55 3.87 -19.41
N GLN A 28 -9.55 4.68 -19.82
CA GLN A 28 -8.13 4.30 -19.73
C GLN A 28 -7.65 4.29 -18.28
N GLU A 29 -8.10 5.24 -17.44
CA GLU A 29 -7.77 5.23 -16.01
C GLU A 29 -8.40 4.01 -15.31
N LEU A 30 -9.64 3.67 -15.66
CA LEU A 30 -10.29 2.45 -15.16
C LEU A 30 -9.54 1.18 -15.58
N ALA A 31 -9.20 1.05 -16.87
CA ALA A 31 -8.44 -0.08 -17.38
C ALA A 31 -7.06 -0.18 -16.73
N TYR A 32 -6.37 0.96 -16.56
CA TYR A 32 -5.08 1.03 -15.89
C TYR A 32 -5.16 0.52 -14.45
N VAL A 33 -6.17 0.97 -13.70
CA VAL A 33 -6.38 0.53 -12.32
C VAL A 33 -6.63 -0.97 -12.25
N ILE A 34 -7.48 -1.51 -13.13
CA ILE A 34 -7.80 -2.94 -13.16
C ILE A 34 -6.54 -3.77 -13.43
N TYR A 35 -5.76 -3.38 -14.44
CA TYR A 35 -4.58 -4.13 -14.86
C TYR A 35 -3.43 -4.07 -13.85
N HIS A 36 -3.17 -2.90 -13.27
CA HIS A 36 -2.01 -2.69 -12.41
C HIS A 36 -2.25 -2.98 -10.92
N TYR A 37 -3.50 -3.04 -10.46
CA TYR A 37 -3.84 -3.27 -9.04
C TYR A 37 -4.79 -4.45 -8.82
N PRO A 38 -4.50 -5.66 -9.34
CA PRO A 38 -5.36 -6.84 -9.24
C PRO A 38 -5.74 -7.19 -7.79
N LEU A 39 -4.79 -7.10 -6.84
CA LEU A 39 -5.03 -7.38 -5.41
C LEU A 39 -6.10 -6.45 -4.78
N LEU A 40 -6.27 -5.25 -5.34
CA LEU A 40 -7.24 -4.29 -4.84
C LEU A 40 -8.58 -4.39 -5.57
N VAL A 41 -8.58 -4.80 -6.84
CA VAL A 41 -9.79 -4.84 -7.67
C VAL A 41 -10.48 -6.20 -7.76
N LEU A 42 -9.80 -7.29 -7.40
CA LEU A 42 -10.36 -8.64 -7.52
C LEU A 42 -11.58 -8.91 -6.64
N ASP A 43 -11.71 -8.20 -5.50
CA ASP A 43 -12.81 -8.41 -4.56
C ASP A 43 -13.62 -7.14 -4.40
N GLY A 44 -14.90 -7.16 -4.80
CA GLY A 44 -15.87 -6.11 -4.49
C GLY A 44 -15.68 -4.78 -5.24
N PHE A 45 -14.76 -4.71 -6.20
CA PHE A 45 -14.53 -3.49 -6.98
C PHE A 45 -15.63 -3.22 -8.00
N VAL A 46 -16.13 -4.27 -8.66
CA VAL A 46 -17.26 -4.15 -9.58
C VAL A 46 -18.55 -4.20 -8.75
N ARG A 47 -19.21 -3.04 -8.66
CA ARG A 47 -20.44 -2.79 -7.91
C ARG A 47 -21.35 -1.89 -8.74
N GLU A 48 -22.60 -1.76 -8.32
CA GLU A 48 -23.59 -0.93 -9.02
C GLU A 48 -23.08 0.48 -9.33
N SER A 49 -22.41 1.12 -8.38
CA SER A 49 -21.83 2.47 -8.59
C SER A 49 -20.78 2.53 -9.70
N LEU A 50 -20.05 1.44 -9.96
CA LEU A 50 -19.12 1.39 -11.10
C LEU A 50 -19.91 1.22 -12.41
N LEU A 51 -20.97 0.42 -12.40
CA LEU A 51 -21.85 0.24 -13.57
C LEU A 51 -22.59 1.53 -13.92
N ASP A 52 -23.02 2.31 -12.93
CA ASP A 52 -23.61 3.64 -13.12
C ASP A 52 -22.59 4.58 -13.77
N PHE A 53 -21.37 4.63 -13.25
CA PHE A 53 -20.28 5.42 -13.85
C PHE A 53 -20.01 5.02 -15.30
N MET A 54 -19.94 3.72 -15.58
CA MET A 54 -19.74 3.22 -16.95
C MET A 54 -20.90 3.63 -17.89
N ARG A 55 -22.14 3.59 -17.40
CA ARG A 55 -23.33 4.00 -18.18
C ARG A 55 -23.37 5.51 -18.44
N GLU A 56 -23.26 6.29 -17.37
CA GLU A 56 -23.62 7.71 -17.37
C GLU A 56 -22.46 8.62 -17.75
N GLU A 57 -21.22 8.25 -17.38
CA GLU A 57 -20.06 9.12 -17.52
C GLU A 57 -19.10 8.64 -18.62
N LEU A 58 -18.92 7.32 -18.78
CA LEU A 58 -18.04 6.76 -19.82
C LEU A 58 -18.76 6.47 -21.15
N GLY A 59 -20.09 6.56 -21.20
CA GLY A 59 -20.88 6.21 -22.38
C GLY A 59 -20.83 4.72 -22.76
N GLN A 60 -20.44 3.85 -21.82
CA GLN A 60 -20.29 2.40 -22.01
C GLN A 60 -21.54 1.62 -21.59
N GLY A 61 -22.73 2.14 -21.91
CA GLY A 61 -24.00 1.60 -21.43
C GLY A 61 -24.25 0.14 -21.81
N PHE A 62 -23.85 -0.28 -23.02
CA PHE A 62 -23.97 -1.67 -23.46
C PHE A 62 -23.07 -2.62 -22.66
N LEU A 63 -21.81 -2.22 -22.42
CA LEU A 63 -20.88 -3.02 -21.61
C LEU A 63 -21.36 -3.12 -20.16
N ALA A 64 -21.83 -2.02 -19.58
CA ALA A 64 -22.37 -2.04 -18.23
C ALA A 64 -23.60 -2.96 -18.10
N LEU A 65 -24.51 -2.95 -19.08
CA LEU A 65 -25.65 -3.88 -19.13
C LEU A 65 -25.18 -5.35 -19.22
N LYS A 66 -24.18 -5.62 -20.07
CA LYS A 66 -23.60 -6.96 -20.21
C LYS A 66 -22.99 -7.44 -18.89
N ILE A 67 -22.25 -6.58 -18.19
CA ILE A 67 -21.66 -6.89 -16.88
C ILE A 67 -22.74 -7.11 -15.82
N ASP A 68 -23.76 -6.26 -15.77
CA ASP A 68 -24.90 -6.41 -14.84
C ASP A 68 -25.60 -7.76 -15.02
N GLN A 69 -25.85 -8.17 -16.27
CA GLN A 69 -26.42 -9.48 -16.59
C GLN A 69 -25.49 -10.63 -16.16
N TRP A 70 -24.17 -10.49 -16.36
CA TRP A 70 -23.17 -11.47 -15.94
C TRP A 70 -23.09 -11.60 -14.42
N MET A 71 -23.19 -10.50 -13.68
CA MET A 71 -23.24 -10.53 -12.22
C MET A 71 -24.49 -11.25 -11.69
N LYS A 72 -25.60 -11.20 -12.44
CA LYS A 72 -26.87 -11.85 -12.10
C LYS A 72 -26.96 -13.30 -12.57
N SER A 73 -26.15 -13.72 -13.54
CA SER A 73 -26.19 -15.08 -14.12
C SER A 73 -25.61 -16.15 -13.18
N GLY A 74 -24.82 -15.75 -12.18
CA GLY A 74 -24.09 -16.68 -11.30
C GLY A 74 -22.84 -17.28 -11.96
N GLU A 75 -22.44 -16.76 -13.12
CA GLU A 75 -21.17 -17.10 -13.77
C GLU A 75 -19.97 -16.58 -12.95
N ASN A 76 -18.77 -17.01 -13.34
CA ASN A 76 -17.55 -16.59 -12.66
C ASN A 76 -17.39 -15.05 -12.72
N PRO A 77 -17.44 -14.34 -11.57
CA PRO A 77 -17.32 -12.88 -11.54
C PRO A 77 -15.94 -12.40 -11.99
N ASP A 78 -14.92 -13.26 -11.93
CA ASP A 78 -13.55 -12.92 -12.32
C ASP A 78 -13.44 -12.57 -13.81
N GLU A 79 -14.32 -13.06 -14.70
CA GLU A 79 -14.29 -12.72 -16.13
C GLU A 79 -14.72 -11.27 -16.43
N ILE A 80 -15.32 -10.58 -15.48
CA ILE A 80 -15.75 -9.20 -15.66
C ILE A 80 -14.56 -8.26 -15.85
N LEU A 81 -13.48 -8.42 -15.06
CA LEU A 81 -12.32 -7.54 -15.13
C LEU A 81 -11.60 -7.65 -16.50
N PRO A 82 -11.28 -8.86 -17.01
CA PRO A 82 -10.81 -9.02 -18.39
C PRO A 82 -11.77 -8.48 -19.45
N MET A 83 -13.08 -8.60 -19.25
CA MET A 83 -14.07 -8.04 -20.20
C MET A 83 -13.93 -6.51 -20.30
N ILE A 84 -13.80 -5.81 -19.17
CA ILE A 84 -13.56 -4.36 -19.16
C ILE A 84 -12.24 -4.01 -19.88
N LEU A 85 -11.17 -4.79 -19.63
CA LEU A 85 -9.87 -4.56 -20.27
C LEU A 85 -9.95 -4.75 -21.80
N GLN A 86 -10.67 -5.76 -22.28
CA GLN A 86 -10.82 -6.05 -23.71
C GLN A 86 -11.59 -4.95 -24.45
N GLU A 87 -12.62 -4.39 -23.81
CA GLU A 87 -13.49 -3.38 -24.42
C GLU A 87 -12.93 -1.95 -24.29
N SER A 88 -11.81 -1.78 -23.59
CA SER A 88 -11.14 -0.48 -23.41
C SER A 88 -10.27 -0.07 -24.60
N ASP A 89 -9.93 -1.01 -25.49
CA ASP A 89 -8.95 -0.85 -26.58
C ASP A 89 -7.54 -0.41 -26.12
N TYR A 90 -7.28 -0.42 -24.80
CA TYR A 90 -6.03 0.05 -24.20
C TYR A 90 -4.99 -1.05 -24.01
N TYR A 91 -5.45 -2.30 -23.87
CA TYR A 91 -4.62 -3.48 -23.69
C TYR A 91 -4.78 -4.47 -24.84
N THR A 92 -3.67 -5.05 -25.26
CA THR A 92 -3.65 -6.11 -26.27
C THR A 92 -4.24 -7.41 -25.74
N ALA A 93 -4.68 -8.29 -26.64
CA ALA A 93 -5.16 -9.62 -26.25
C ALA A 93 -4.11 -10.42 -25.44
N GLN A 94 -2.82 -10.22 -25.71
CA GLN A 94 -1.73 -10.86 -24.97
C GLN A 94 -1.63 -10.32 -23.54
N GLU A 95 -1.76 -9.01 -23.33
CA GLU A 95 -1.77 -8.40 -22.00
C GLU A 95 -3.00 -8.85 -21.20
N VAL A 96 -4.18 -8.91 -21.81
CA VAL A 96 -5.38 -9.44 -21.14
C VAL A 96 -5.18 -10.92 -20.77
N ALA A 97 -4.56 -11.73 -21.63
CA ALA A 97 -4.23 -13.11 -21.30
C ALA A 97 -3.25 -13.22 -20.13
N HIS A 98 -2.24 -12.34 -20.07
CA HIS A 98 -1.32 -12.24 -18.93
C HIS A 98 -2.06 -11.87 -17.65
N TYR A 99 -2.99 -10.91 -17.71
CA TYR A 99 -3.81 -10.51 -16.58
C TYR A 99 -4.67 -11.68 -16.05
N ARG A 100 -5.31 -12.46 -16.94
CA ARG A 100 -6.05 -13.67 -16.55
C ARG A 100 -5.18 -14.69 -15.82
N GLN A 101 -3.95 -14.90 -16.28
CA GLN A 101 -3.00 -15.80 -15.60
C GLN A 101 -2.68 -15.27 -14.20
N GLN A 102 -2.40 -13.97 -14.07
CA GLN A 102 -2.14 -13.34 -12.78
C GLN A 102 -3.31 -13.49 -11.81
N MET A 103 -4.55 -13.31 -12.27
CA MET A 103 -5.75 -13.53 -11.46
C MET A 103 -5.85 -14.98 -10.98
N THR A 104 -5.58 -15.94 -11.87
CA THR A 104 -5.57 -17.37 -11.55
C THR A 104 -4.54 -17.68 -10.47
N ASP A 105 -3.33 -17.15 -10.61
CA ASP A 105 -2.24 -17.33 -9.64
C ASP A 105 -2.56 -16.70 -8.27
N LEU A 106 -3.34 -15.62 -8.25
CA LEU A 106 -3.82 -14.94 -7.04
C LEU A 106 -4.95 -15.73 -6.36
N ARG A 107 -5.92 -16.22 -7.13
CA ARG A 107 -7.03 -17.05 -6.63
C ARG A 107 -6.56 -18.41 -6.11
N GLY A 108 -5.48 -18.95 -6.66
CA GLY A 108 -4.86 -20.18 -6.18
C GLY A 108 -4.09 -20.06 -4.86
N LYS A 109 -3.94 -18.84 -4.29
CA LYS A 109 -3.23 -18.65 -3.02
C LYS A 109 -4.09 -19.02 -1.83
N HIS A 110 -3.43 -19.41 -0.74
CA HIS A 110 -4.10 -19.53 0.55
C HIS A 110 -4.77 -18.20 0.93
N PRO A 111 -6.01 -18.19 1.46
CA PRO A 111 -6.74 -16.95 1.77
C PRO A 111 -5.96 -15.98 2.66
N ALA A 112 -5.20 -16.50 3.64
CA ALA A 112 -4.36 -15.68 4.51
C ALA A 112 -3.18 -15.02 3.76
N GLU A 113 -2.54 -15.73 2.83
CA GLU A 113 -1.44 -15.19 2.02
C GLU A 113 -1.95 -14.19 1.00
N TYR A 114 -3.11 -14.45 0.36
CA TYR A 114 -3.76 -13.48 -0.53
C TYR A 114 -4.07 -12.16 0.20
N ARG A 115 -4.72 -12.24 1.38
CA ARG A 115 -5.02 -11.05 2.20
C ARG A 115 -3.76 -10.34 2.69
N ARG A 116 -2.70 -11.08 3.01
CA ARG A 116 -1.39 -10.48 3.36
C ARG A 116 -0.83 -9.68 2.19
N MET A 117 -0.82 -10.25 0.98
CA MET A 117 -0.37 -9.56 -0.22
C MET A 117 -1.18 -8.29 -0.50
N LYS A 118 -2.50 -8.33 -0.29
CA LYS A 118 -3.37 -7.14 -0.39
C LYS A 118 -2.95 -6.05 0.60
N ALA A 119 -2.60 -6.41 1.84
CA ALA A 119 -2.09 -5.48 2.83
C ALA A 119 -0.68 -4.95 2.49
N ASP A 120 0.18 -5.78 1.89
CA ASP A 120 1.50 -5.36 1.39
C ASP A 120 1.35 -4.34 0.24
N GLU A 121 0.36 -4.52 -0.64
CA GLU A 121 0.05 -3.57 -1.72
C GLU A 121 -0.39 -2.21 -1.14
N LEU A 122 -1.31 -2.21 -0.16
CA LEU A 122 -1.70 -1.00 0.55
C LEU A 122 -0.51 -0.32 1.26
N PHE A 123 0.41 -1.11 1.82
CA PHE A 123 1.65 -0.59 2.40
C PHE A 123 2.54 0.08 1.34
N SER A 124 2.67 -0.53 0.15
CA SER A 124 3.42 0.03 -0.99
C SER A 124 2.87 1.41 -1.40
N MET A 125 1.54 1.54 -1.36
CA MET A 125 0.78 2.76 -1.65
C MET A 125 0.76 3.75 -0.47
N ARG A 126 1.50 3.49 0.60
CA ARG A 126 1.57 4.30 1.84
C ARG A 126 0.27 4.40 2.64
N GLN A 127 -0.70 3.52 2.37
CA GLN A 127 -1.97 3.44 3.08
C GLN A 127 -1.82 2.57 4.35
N TYR A 128 -0.93 3.00 5.24
CA TYR A 128 -0.49 2.20 6.38
C TYR A 128 -1.62 1.86 7.36
N GLY A 129 -2.55 2.78 7.61
CA GLY A 129 -3.70 2.51 8.48
C GLY A 129 -4.58 1.38 7.96
N ARG A 130 -4.89 1.38 6.65
CA ARG A 130 -5.67 0.32 6.00
C ARG A 130 -4.92 -1.00 5.98
N ALA A 131 -3.61 -0.98 5.69
CA ALA A 131 -2.76 -2.16 5.75
C ALA A 131 -2.75 -2.78 7.17
N VAL A 132 -2.60 -1.96 8.21
CA VAL A 132 -2.65 -2.41 9.62
C VAL A 132 -3.94 -3.13 9.94
N LYS A 133 -5.10 -2.61 9.49
CA LYS A 133 -6.40 -3.25 9.72
C LYS A 133 -6.42 -4.67 9.18
N ILE A 134 -6.00 -4.87 7.92
CA ILE A 134 -5.96 -6.21 7.31
C ILE A 134 -4.96 -7.12 8.04
N TYR A 135 -3.77 -6.61 8.38
CA TYR A 135 -2.79 -7.41 9.11
C TYR A 135 -3.27 -7.83 10.50
N GLN A 136 -4.02 -6.99 11.21
CA GLN A 136 -4.59 -7.35 12.49
C GLN A 136 -5.63 -8.46 12.34
N GLU A 137 -6.51 -8.36 11.34
CA GLU A 137 -7.48 -9.43 11.03
C GLU A 137 -6.78 -10.77 10.69
N LEU A 138 -5.61 -10.73 10.05
CA LEU A 138 -4.80 -11.93 9.76
C LEU A 138 -4.24 -12.60 11.02
N LEU A 139 -3.96 -11.84 12.08
CA LEU A 139 -3.48 -12.41 13.35
C LEU A 139 -4.59 -13.13 14.13
N GLU A 140 -5.86 -12.86 13.83
CA GLU A 140 -7.01 -13.51 14.47
C GLU A 140 -7.45 -14.80 13.75
N LEU A 141 -6.88 -15.11 12.59
CA LEU A 141 -7.19 -16.34 11.86
C LEU A 141 -6.81 -17.59 12.67
N PRO A 142 -7.57 -18.70 12.58
CA PRO A 142 -7.18 -19.96 13.19
C PRO A 142 -5.84 -20.44 12.61
N ALA A 143 -5.08 -21.17 13.42
CA ALA A 143 -3.83 -21.76 12.97
C ALA A 143 -4.09 -22.92 12.00
N ASP A 144 -3.28 -22.98 10.95
CA ASP A 144 -3.19 -24.08 9.99
C ASP A 144 -1.73 -24.20 9.51
N GLU A 145 -1.48 -25.03 8.49
CA GLU A 145 -0.13 -25.23 7.94
C GLU A 145 0.51 -23.92 7.44
N VAL A 146 -0.29 -22.99 6.91
CA VAL A 146 0.14 -21.69 6.40
C VAL A 146 0.16 -20.63 7.50
N VAL A 147 -0.88 -20.55 8.33
CA VAL A 147 -1.04 -19.58 9.43
C VAL A 147 -0.32 -20.07 10.70
N ASN A 148 0.97 -20.36 10.54
CA ASN A 148 1.89 -20.79 11.59
C ASN A 148 2.62 -19.60 12.27
N GLU A 149 3.50 -19.89 13.22
CA GLU A 149 4.25 -18.87 13.97
C GLU A 149 5.10 -17.97 13.08
N SER A 150 5.72 -18.51 12.03
CA SER A 150 6.51 -17.73 11.07
C SER A 150 5.63 -16.77 10.26
N PHE A 151 4.43 -17.21 9.82
CA PHE A 151 3.45 -16.31 9.19
C PHE A 151 3.05 -15.17 10.13
N ARG A 152 2.71 -15.49 11.39
CA ARG A 152 2.31 -14.49 12.40
C ARG A 152 3.44 -13.52 12.73
N SER A 153 4.68 -14.00 12.79
CA SER A 153 5.89 -13.16 12.93
C SER A 153 6.02 -12.18 11.77
N ARG A 154 5.92 -12.66 10.53
CA ARG A 154 5.97 -11.81 9.32
C ARG A 154 4.88 -10.74 9.34
N VAL A 155 3.64 -11.13 9.64
CA VAL A 155 2.49 -10.19 9.76
C VAL A 155 2.74 -9.16 10.88
N GLY A 156 3.18 -9.59 12.06
CA GLY A 156 3.52 -8.70 13.17
C GLY A 156 4.65 -7.71 12.84
N ASN A 157 5.66 -8.15 12.11
CA ASN A 157 6.72 -7.28 11.59
C ASN A 157 6.18 -6.25 10.58
N ASN A 158 5.23 -6.63 9.73
CA ASN A 158 4.61 -5.70 8.79
C ASN A 158 3.76 -4.66 9.51
N ILE A 159 3.01 -5.05 10.56
CA ILE A 159 2.31 -4.11 11.46
C ILE A 159 3.29 -3.13 12.08
N GLY A 160 4.42 -3.63 12.63
CA GLY A 160 5.46 -2.77 13.20
C GLY A 160 6.04 -1.79 12.17
N SER A 161 6.21 -2.24 10.93
CA SER A 161 6.69 -1.40 9.82
C SER A 161 5.68 -0.30 9.45
N CYS A 162 4.38 -0.62 9.44
CA CYS A 162 3.32 0.38 9.24
C CYS A 162 3.34 1.45 10.32
N TYR A 163 3.37 1.04 11.60
CA TYR A 163 3.40 1.99 12.72
C TYR A 163 4.66 2.85 12.73
N ALA A 164 5.82 2.27 12.41
CA ALA A 164 7.07 3.03 12.30
C ALA A 164 7.00 4.08 11.19
N ARG A 165 6.39 3.74 10.04
CA ARG A 165 6.18 4.69 8.93
C ARG A 165 5.20 5.80 9.26
N MET A 166 4.26 5.56 10.17
CA MET A 166 3.33 6.56 10.73
C MET A 166 3.89 7.30 11.96
N PHE A 167 5.18 7.12 12.28
CA PHE A 167 5.85 7.72 13.45
C PHE A 167 5.23 7.34 14.80
N ARG A 168 4.51 6.21 14.87
CA ARG A 168 3.94 5.64 16.10
C ARG A 168 4.90 4.60 16.67
N TYR A 169 6.04 5.09 17.18
CA TYR A 169 7.16 4.23 17.55
C TYR A 169 6.86 3.31 18.73
N ASP A 170 6.04 3.76 19.69
CA ASP A 170 5.47 2.95 20.78
C ASP A 170 4.77 1.68 20.25
N LYS A 171 3.83 1.85 19.31
CA LYS A 171 3.08 0.73 18.74
C LYS A 171 3.96 -0.14 17.85
N ALA A 172 4.87 0.47 17.10
CA ALA A 172 5.82 -0.25 16.27
C ALA A 172 6.72 -1.17 17.12
N PHE A 173 7.21 -0.64 18.25
CA PHE A 173 8.07 -1.36 19.18
C PHE A 173 7.39 -2.59 19.74
N GLU A 174 6.15 -2.46 20.22
CA GLU A 174 5.39 -3.60 20.75
C GLU A 174 5.01 -4.62 19.66
N ALA A 175 4.71 -4.17 18.45
CA ALA A 175 4.47 -5.08 17.32
C ALA A 175 5.74 -5.89 16.96
N TYR A 176 6.89 -5.23 16.87
CA TYR A 176 8.17 -5.92 16.61
C TYR A 176 8.58 -6.86 17.74
N LYS A 177 8.38 -6.50 19.02
CA LYS A 177 8.68 -7.39 20.15
C LYS A 177 7.86 -8.68 20.09
N ARG A 178 6.57 -8.57 19.78
CA ARG A 178 5.68 -9.74 19.60
C ARG A 178 6.12 -10.59 18.41
N ALA A 179 6.40 -9.96 17.27
CA ALA A 179 6.87 -10.65 16.07
C ALA A 179 8.21 -11.38 16.31
N TYR A 180 9.18 -10.72 16.94
CA TYR A 180 10.46 -11.33 17.30
C TYR A 180 10.28 -12.52 18.25
N SER A 181 9.34 -12.43 19.21
CA SER A 181 9.11 -13.52 20.15
C SER A 181 8.53 -14.77 19.50
N ALA A 182 7.91 -14.65 18.32
CA ALA A 182 7.33 -15.77 17.59
C ALA A 182 8.35 -16.57 16.75
N ASP A 183 9.36 -15.91 16.16
CA ASP A 183 10.26 -16.55 15.18
C ASP A 183 11.76 -16.21 15.39
N GLY A 184 12.10 -15.36 16.36
CA GLY A 184 13.49 -15.02 16.69
C GLY A 184 14.25 -14.26 15.60
N ASN A 185 13.57 -13.75 14.57
CA ASN A 185 14.20 -13.17 13.38
C ASN A 185 15.13 -11.98 13.73
N PRO A 186 16.44 -12.06 13.48
CA PRO A 186 17.42 -11.04 13.87
C PRO A 186 17.18 -9.68 13.20
N GLU A 187 16.53 -9.65 12.02
CA GLU A 187 16.16 -8.40 11.35
C GLU A 187 15.12 -7.60 12.14
N ILE A 188 14.23 -8.29 12.85
CA ILE A 188 13.24 -7.64 13.71
C ILE A 188 13.95 -7.07 14.94
N LEU A 189 14.92 -7.78 15.53
CA LEU A 189 15.73 -7.27 16.64
C LEU A 189 16.46 -5.98 16.27
N ARG A 190 17.04 -5.92 15.06
CA ARG A 190 17.66 -4.72 14.52
C ARG A 190 16.67 -3.54 14.45
N LYS A 191 15.44 -3.77 13.98
CA LYS A 191 14.39 -2.73 13.94
C LYS A 191 13.98 -2.26 15.34
N ILE A 192 13.85 -3.18 16.31
CA ILE A 192 13.59 -2.83 17.73
C ILE A 192 14.72 -1.91 18.23
N TYR A 193 15.98 -2.24 17.94
CA TYR A 193 17.13 -1.42 18.31
C TYR A 193 17.06 -0.02 17.69
N TYR A 194 16.79 0.08 16.39
CA TYR A 194 16.65 1.37 15.71
C TYR A 194 15.57 2.25 16.31
N LEU A 195 14.42 1.69 16.70
CA LEU A 195 13.37 2.48 17.34
C LEU A 195 13.85 3.13 18.65
N THR A 196 14.69 2.45 19.44
CA THR A 196 15.27 3.05 20.66
C THR A 196 16.29 4.17 20.40
N ARG A 197 16.77 4.29 19.15
CA ARG A 197 17.62 5.41 18.72
C ARG A 197 16.85 6.56 18.10
N LEU A 198 15.62 6.30 17.66
CA LEU A 198 14.71 7.30 17.10
C LEU A 198 13.83 7.94 18.18
N ASP A 199 13.48 7.17 19.22
CA ASP A 199 12.62 7.59 20.32
C ASP A 199 13.32 7.33 21.66
N PRO A 200 13.75 8.40 22.37
CA PRO A 200 14.43 8.29 23.67
C PRO A 200 13.60 7.63 24.78
N ASP A 201 12.27 7.61 24.65
CA ASP A 201 11.37 7.01 25.64
C ASP A 201 11.34 5.47 25.52
N LEU A 202 11.76 4.93 24.38
CA LEU A 202 11.83 3.49 24.15
C LEU A 202 13.13 2.90 24.68
N ARG A 203 13.00 1.88 25.53
CA ARG A 203 14.14 1.18 26.13
C ARG A 203 14.13 -0.29 25.77
N LEU A 204 15.28 -0.81 25.36
CA LEU A 204 15.47 -2.25 25.19
C LEU A 204 15.33 -2.94 26.54
N GLY A 205 14.42 -3.92 26.63
CA GLY A 205 14.36 -4.81 27.79
C GLY A 205 15.61 -5.69 27.89
N GLU A 206 15.90 -6.21 29.09
CA GLU A 206 17.11 -7.01 29.37
C GLU A 206 17.28 -8.20 28.41
N ARG A 207 16.19 -8.90 28.07
CA ARG A 207 16.19 -9.98 27.06
C ARG A 207 16.80 -9.53 25.73
N PHE A 208 16.39 -8.38 25.20
CA PHE A 208 16.87 -7.90 23.91
C PHE A 208 18.28 -7.30 24.00
N LYS A 209 18.64 -6.71 25.15
CA LYS A 209 20.01 -6.23 25.39
C LYS A 209 21.04 -7.35 25.33
N ALA A 210 20.72 -8.52 25.90
CA ALA A 210 21.58 -9.69 25.89
C ALA A 210 21.78 -10.26 24.47
N LEU A 211 20.74 -10.20 23.63
CA LEU A 211 20.78 -10.66 22.24
C LEU A 211 21.50 -9.68 21.30
N ALA A 212 21.43 -8.38 21.60
CA ALA A 212 22.12 -7.34 20.84
C ALA A 212 23.59 -7.21 21.29
N THR A 213 24.46 -8.08 20.79
CA THR A 213 25.90 -8.07 21.13
C THR A 213 26.57 -6.75 20.76
N PRO A 214 27.72 -6.40 21.36
CA PRO A 214 28.47 -5.20 21.01
C PRO A 214 28.80 -5.11 19.51
N GLU A 215 29.13 -6.22 18.87
CA GLU A 215 29.46 -6.30 17.44
C GLU A 215 28.25 -5.93 16.57
N LEU A 216 27.08 -6.49 16.89
CA LEU A 216 25.83 -6.18 16.20
C LEU A 216 25.46 -4.72 16.36
N LYS A 217 25.51 -4.19 17.59
CA LYS A 217 25.25 -2.78 17.88
C LYS A 217 26.18 -1.87 17.08
N ASN A 218 27.48 -2.16 17.05
CA ASN A 218 28.44 -1.39 16.27
C ASN A 218 28.17 -1.42 14.76
N GLY A 219 27.69 -2.55 14.23
CA GLY A 219 27.21 -2.64 12.85
C GLY A 219 26.00 -1.74 12.61
N TRP A 220 24.97 -1.87 13.47
CA TRP A 220 23.72 -1.11 13.38
C TRP A 220 23.90 0.40 13.53
N GLU A 221 24.79 0.84 14.43
CA GLU A 221 25.13 2.26 14.57
C GLU A 221 25.81 2.81 13.31
N ARG A 222 26.73 2.06 12.69
CA ARG A 222 27.32 2.47 11.40
C ARG A 222 26.29 2.58 10.29
N GLU A 223 25.33 1.66 10.23
CA GLU A 223 24.23 1.71 9.27
C GLU A 223 23.33 2.94 9.49
N MET A 224 22.97 3.24 10.74
CA MET A 224 22.19 4.44 11.07
C MET A 224 22.94 5.73 10.75
N GLU A 225 24.23 5.80 11.07
CA GLU A 225 25.06 6.96 10.75
C GLU A 225 25.16 7.17 9.23
N SER A 226 25.35 6.10 8.47
CA SER A 226 25.32 6.14 7.01
C SER A 226 23.96 6.64 6.48
N ALA A 227 22.86 6.18 7.08
CA ALA A 227 21.51 6.63 6.72
C ALA A 227 21.27 8.11 7.07
N ARG A 228 21.73 8.59 8.23
CA ARG A 228 21.67 10.01 8.62
C ARG A 228 22.41 10.90 7.64
N LYS A 229 23.66 10.54 7.30
CA LYS A 229 24.45 11.28 6.30
C LYS A 229 23.77 11.34 4.93
N ARG A 230 23.14 10.25 4.48
CA ARG A 230 22.35 10.26 3.24
C ARG A 230 21.12 11.16 3.34
N ALA A 231 20.43 11.15 4.48
CA ALA A 231 19.23 11.96 4.70
C ALA A 231 19.57 13.46 4.76
N GLU A 232 20.63 13.85 5.47
CA GLU A 232 21.15 15.22 5.53
C GLU A 232 21.50 15.77 4.15
N ASN A 233 22.04 14.92 3.27
CA ASN A 233 22.40 15.31 1.91
C ASN A 233 21.25 15.16 0.89
N SER A 234 20.03 14.86 1.34
CA SER A 234 18.88 14.66 0.46
C SER A 234 18.41 15.96 -0.19
N VAL A 235 17.78 15.83 -1.36
CA VAL A 235 17.17 16.97 -2.07
C VAL A 235 16.14 17.68 -1.18
N GLN A 236 15.39 16.92 -0.39
CA GLN A 236 14.37 17.43 0.51
C GLN A 236 14.96 18.31 1.62
N VAL A 237 16.06 17.89 2.25
CA VAL A 237 16.74 18.69 3.28
C VAL A 237 17.35 19.96 2.68
N ARG A 238 18.02 19.85 1.52
CA ARG A 238 18.56 21.04 0.83
C ARG A 238 17.48 22.05 0.43
N GLN A 239 16.30 21.57 0.03
CA GLN A 239 15.14 22.42 -0.24
C GLN A 239 14.65 23.14 1.03
N LEU A 240 14.69 22.48 2.19
CA LEU A 240 14.38 23.11 3.47
C LEU A 240 15.44 24.16 3.82
N ASP A 241 16.73 23.84 3.74
CA ASP A 241 17.80 24.80 4.03
C ASP A 241 17.68 26.06 3.16
N THR A 242 17.39 25.87 1.86
CA THR A 242 17.15 26.97 0.91
C THR A 242 15.94 27.81 1.31
N LEU A 243 14.86 27.20 1.80
CA LEU A 243 13.68 27.92 2.30
C LEU A 243 14.01 28.72 3.57
N PHE A 244 14.74 28.12 4.50
CA PHE A 244 15.10 28.76 5.77
C PHE A 244 16.12 29.90 5.63
N ALA A 245 16.89 29.92 4.53
CA ALA A 245 17.79 31.01 4.17
C ALA A 245 17.09 32.22 3.53
N GLN A 246 15.79 32.14 3.20
CA GLN A 246 15.04 33.27 2.63
C GLN A 246 14.72 34.35 3.68
N GLU A 247 14.42 35.55 3.20
CA GLU A 247 13.83 36.62 4.00
C GLU A 247 12.56 36.15 4.71
N GLN A 248 12.29 36.73 5.89
CA GLN A 248 11.26 36.26 6.82
C GLN A 248 9.88 36.08 6.17
N ALA A 249 9.43 37.05 5.38
CA ALA A 249 8.09 37.02 4.76
C ALA A 249 7.94 35.87 3.74
N GLN A 250 8.99 35.61 2.94
CA GLN A 250 9.02 34.54 1.95
C GLN A 250 9.13 33.18 2.63
N ARG A 251 9.96 33.08 3.69
CA ARG A 251 10.12 31.88 4.51
C ARG A 251 8.79 31.46 5.16
N GLU A 252 8.10 32.37 5.85
CA GLU A 252 6.82 32.09 6.52
C GLU A 252 5.76 31.56 5.54
N LYS A 253 5.68 32.15 4.33
CA LYS A 253 4.78 31.70 3.27
C LYS A 253 5.12 30.27 2.79
N GLY A 254 6.39 29.94 2.67
CA GLY A 254 6.84 28.61 2.27
C GLY A 254 6.63 27.57 3.37
N GLU A 255 6.91 27.91 4.64
CA GLU A 255 6.67 27.06 5.81
C GLU A 255 5.20 26.68 5.92
N MET A 256 4.27 27.64 5.76
CA MET A 256 2.84 27.35 5.78
C MET A 256 2.42 26.35 4.71
N LYS A 257 2.94 26.48 3.48
CA LYS A 257 2.67 25.54 2.38
C LYS A 257 3.20 24.15 2.71
N LEU A 258 4.43 24.08 3.24
CA LEU A 258 5.09 22.84 3.60
C LEU A 258 4.34 22.11 4.72
N ILE A 259 3.99 22.81 5.80
CA ILE A 259 3.22 22.25 6.92
C ILE A 259 1.85 21.77 6.43
N LYS A 260 1.17 22.53 5.56
CA LYS A 260 -0.11 22.10 4.97
C LYS A 260 0.04 20.81 4.19
N ARG A 261 1.09 20.70 3.35
CA ARG A 261 1.39 19.48 2.58
C ARG A 261 1.68 18.30 3.50
N TRP A 262 2.59 18.44 4.47
CA TRP A 262 2.94 17.37 5.40
C TRP A 262 1.75 16.91 6.25
N LYS A 263 0.88 17.83 6.69
CA LYS A 263 -0.38 17.49 7.36
C LYS A 263 -1.29 16.65 6.47
N GLN A 264 -1.40 16.99 5.19
CA GLN A 264 -2.19 16.22 4.23
C GLN A 264 -1.60 14.83 4.00
N GLU A 265 -0.29 14.75 3.72
CA GLU A 265 0.43 13.48 3.51
C GLU A 265 0.29 12.56 4.73
N TYR A 266 0.46 13.09 5.95
CA TYR A 266 0.30 12.30 7.17
C TYR A 266 -1.13 11.78 7.35
N ARG A 267 -2.15 12.60 7.08
CA ARG A 267 -3.56 12.19 7.18
C ARG A 267 -3.92 11.10 6.17
N THR A 268 -3.31 11.12 4.99
CA THR A 268 -3.54 10.08 3.96
C THR A 268 -2.86 8.74 4.27
N MET A 269 -1.87 8.73 5.16
CA MET A 269 -1.19 7.50 5.59
C MET A 269 -1.97 6.69 6.63
N ALA A 270 -2.79 7.37 7.43
CA ALA A 270 -3.42 6.86 8.66
C ALA A 270 -4.81 6.25 8.43
#